data_AF-A0A6P0BG02-F1
#
_entry.id   AF-A0A6P0BG02-F1
#
_cell.length_a   1.000
_cell.length_b   1.000
_cell.length_c   1.000
_cell.angle_alpha   90.00
_cell.angle_beta   90.00
_cell.angle_gamma   90.00
#
_symmetry.space_group_name_H-M   'P 1'
#
loop_
_entity.id
_entity.type
_entity.pdbx_description
1 polymer ?
#
loop_
_entity_poly.entity_id
_entity_poly.type
_entity_poly.pdbx_seq_one_letter_code
_entity_poly.pdbx_strand_id
1 'polypeptide(L)'
;MAIIIPSEALRVARALLNLTRSELAEGAELAEKTVQRAEAGEPTARASEKLQAFYEQRGVGFTGSVDLATGKITGAGARWRAPTVLPPQGPESDDFRTESFGVHFRAARAWFDKSQRVVAEETNLSQKTIIALEQVSDHSNSEFRRLREYYESQGLEFLSWGDTSRNLYYGVGVRQRQPTDGS
;
A
#
# COMPACT_ATOMS: atom_id res chain seq x y z
N MET A 1 -9.06 16.61 -15.84
CA MET A 1 -8.16 15.56 -16.35
C MET A 1 -8.26 14.38 -15.38
N ALA A 2 -8.75 13.23 -15.82
CA ALA A 2 -8.82 12.06 -14.94
C ALA A 2 -7.42 11.43 -14.84
N ILE A 3 -6.84 11.40 -13.64
CA ILE A 3 -5.57 10.74 -13.40
C ILE A 3 -5.87 9.24 -13.30
N ILE A 4 -5.26 8.45 -14.17
CA ILE A 4 -5.36 6.99 -14.10
C ILE A 4 -4.39 6.50 -13.03
N ILE A 5 -4.94 5.91 -11.98
CA ILE A 5 -4.14 5.32 -10.89
C ILE A 5 -3.47 4.05 -11.39
N PRO A 6 -2.14 3.88 -11.19
CA PRO A 6 -1.44 2.65 -11.54
C PRO A 6 -2.03 1.41 -10.87
N SER A 7 -2.01 0.29 -11.58
CA SER A 7 -2.60 -0.97 -11.12
C SER A 7 -1.98 -1.48 -9.82
N GLU A 8 -0.68 -1.30 -9.67
CA GLU A 8 0.13 -1.62 -8.50
C GLU A 8 -0.40 -0.89 -7.27
N ALA A 9 -0.69 0.42 -7.42
CA ALA A 9 -1.18 1.25 -6.33
C ALA A 9 -2.61 0.87 -5.93
N LEU A 10 -3.46 0.46 -6.89
CA LEU A 10 -4.79 -0.08 -6.60
C LEU A 10 -4.69 -1.40 -5.80
N ARG A 11 -3.81 -2.33 -6.20
CA ARG A 11 -3.57 -3.58 -5.47
C ARG A 11 -3.08 -3.32 -4.04
N VAL A 12 -2.17 -2.35 -3.87
CA VAL A 12 -1.70 -1.88 -2.55
C VAL A 12 -2.86 -1.36 -1.71
N ALA A 13 -3.68 -0.46 -2.25
CA ALA A 13 -4.81 0.13 -1.54
C ALA A 13 -5.82 -0.94 -1.08
N ARG A 14 -6.11 -1.92 -1.94
CA ARG A 14 -6.95 -3.07 -1.58
C ARG A 14 -6.31 -3.90 -0.45
N ALA A 15 -5.00 -4.13 -0.52
CA ALA A 15 -4.28 -4.90 0.47
C ALA A 15 -4.23 -4.22 1.85
N LEU A 16 -4.12 -2.88 1.90
CA LEU A 16 -4.20 -2.10 3.14
C LEU A 16 -5.57 -2.28 3.83
N LEU A 17 -6.65 -2.24 3.06
CA LEU A 17 -8.00 -2.47 3.59
C LEU A 17 -8.33 -3.93 3.86
N ASN A 18 -7.43 -4.87 3.54
CA ASN A 18 -7.67 -6.31 3.64
C ASN A 18 -8.95 -6.76 2.89
N LEU A 19 -9.21 -6.20 1.71
CA LEU A 19 -10.39 -6.55 0.92
C LEU A 19 -10.07 -7.59 -0.15
N THR A 20 -11.04 -8.45 -0.41
CA THR A 20 -11.13 -9.25 -1.64
C THR A 20 -11.57 -8.37 -2.81
N ARG A 21 -11.43 -8.87 -4.04
CA ARG A 21 -11.92 -8.15 -5.24
C ARG A 21 -13.43 -8.02 -5.25
N SER A 22 -14.14 -9.04 -4.76
CA SER A 22 -15.60 -9.05 -4.68
C SER A 22 -16.10 -7.96 -3.71
N GLU A 23 -15.56 -7.89 -2.49
CA GLU A 23 -15.93 -6.87 -1.51
C GLU A 23 -15.63 -5.45 -2.00
N LEU A 24 -14.49 -5.26 -2.68
CA LEU A 24 -14.16 -3.98 -3.31
C LEU A 24 -15.15 -3.62 -4.42
N ALA A 25 -15.52 -4.59 -5.27
CA ALA A 25 -16.44 -4.39 -6.37
C ALA A 25 -17.83 -3.99 -5.86
N GLU A 26 -18.35 -4.71 -4.86
CA GLU A 26 -19.60 -4.40 -4.18
C GLU A 26 -19.54 -2.99 -3.58
N GLY A 27 -18.51 -2.70 -2.78
CA GLY A 27 -18.39 -1.43 -2.08
C GLY A 27 -18.16 -0.22 -2.99
N ALA A 28 -17.53 -0.39 -4.15
CA ALA A 28 -17.33 0.66 -5.15
C ALA A 28 -18.46 0.72 -6.20
N GLU A 29 -19.46 -0.14 -6.09
CA GLU A 29 -20.55 -0.31 -7.06
C GLU A 29 -20.02 -0.50 -8.49
N LEU A 30 -19.09 -1.44 -8.63
CA LEU A 30 -18.47 -1.84 -9.88
C LEU A 30 -18.69 -3.34 -10.08
N ALA A 31 -18.67 -3.79 -11.33
CA ALA A 31 -18.58 -5.23 -11.59
C ALA A 31 -17.18 -5.75 -11.19
N GLU A 32 -17.09 -6.93 -10.60
CA GLU A 32 -15.81 -7.54 -10.18
C GLU A 32 -14.80 -7.64 -11.34
N LYS A 33 -15.27 -7.97 -12.54
CA LYS A 33 -14.43 -7.98 -13.77
C LYS A 33 -13.82 -6.62 -14.09
N THR A 34 -14.50 -5.53 -13.75
CA THR A 34 -13.97 -4.16 -13.92
C THR A 34 -12.84 -3.89 -12.94
N VAL A 35 -12.99 -4.31 -11.69
CA VAL A 35 -11.93 -4.23 -10.67
C VAL A 35 -10.72 -5.06 -11.09
N GLN A 36 -10.95 -6.29 -11.55
CA GLN A 36 -9.89 -7.16 -12.06
C GLN A 36 -9.10 -6.51 -13.20
N ARG A 37 -9.80 -5.91 -14.19
CA ARG A 37 -9.13 -5.21 -15.31
C ARG A 37 -8.35 -3.98 -14.84
N ALA A 38 -8.90 -3.22 -13.91
CA ALA A 38 -8.19 -2.08 -13.31
C ALA A 38 -6.89 -2.51 -12.60
N GLU A 39 -6.96 -3.58 -11.80
CA GLU A 39 -5.78 -4.18 -11.17
C GLU A 39 -4.84 -4.90 -12.14
N ALA A 40 -5.24 -5.13 -13.39
CA ALA A 40 -4.41 -5.69 -14.45
C ALA A 40 -3.76 -4.62 -15.35
N GLY A 41 -3.98 -3.33 -15.07
CA GLY A 41 -3.41 -2.23 -15.86
C GLY A 41 -4.32 -1.70 -16.96
N GLU A 42 -5.59 -2.13 -17.02
CA GLU A 42 -6.60 -1.64 -17.96
C GLU A 42 -7.78 -0.92 -17.28
N PRO A 43 -7.56 0.04 -16.36
CA PRO A 43 -8.66 0.78 -15.77
C PRO A 43 -9.30 1.73 -16.79
N THR A 44 -10.63 1.81 -16.75
CA THR A 44 -11.35 2.93 -17.38
C THR A 44 -11.30 4.15 -16.47
N ALA A 45 -11.38 5.36 -17.04
CA ALA A 45 -11.38 6.60 -16.23
C ALA A 45 -12.46 6.60 -15.13
N ARG A 46 -13.66 6.14 -15.46
CA ARG A 46 -14.78 5.99 -14.50
C ARG A 46 -14.46 4.98 -13.38
N ALA A 47 -13.80 3.87 -13.71
CA ALA A 47 -13.40 2.89 -12.72
C ALA A 47 -12.31 3.44 -11.80
N SER A 48 -11.31 4.13 -12.34
CA SER A 48 -10.27 4.79 -11.53
C SER A 48 -10.87 5.81 -10.56
N GLU A 49 -11.79 6.66 -11.01
CA GLU A 49 -12.46 7.65 -10.18
C GLU A 49 -13.27 7.00 -9.04
N LYS A 50 -14.09 5.99 -9.36
CA LYS A 50 -14.88 5.27 -8.35
C LYS A 50 -13.99 4.56 -7.32
N LEU A 51 -12.94 3.87 -7.78
CA LEU A 51 -12.00 3.20 -6.89
C LEU A 51 -11.26 4.22 -6.02
N GLN A 52 -10.80 5.33 -6.59
CA GLN A 52 -10.14 6.41 -5.85
C GLN A 52 -11.04 6.92 -4.72
N ALA A 53 -12.27 7.33 -5.05
CA ALA A 53 -13.23 7.82 -4.08
C ALA A 53 -13.52 6.79 -2.99
N PHE A 54 -13.70 5.52 -3.36
CA PHE A 54 -13.94 4.42 -2.41
C PHE A 54 -12.80 4.28 -1.38
N TYR A 55 -11.55 4.36 -1.84
CA TYR A 55 -10.37 4.25 -1.00
C TYR A 55 -10.16 5.49 -0.12
N GLU A 56 -10.33 6.69 -0.68
CA GLU A 56 -10.17 7.95 0.03
C GLU A 56 -11.19 8.12 1.16
N GLN A 57 -12.44 7.70 0.94
CA GLN A 57 -13.48 7.66 1.97
C GLN A 57 -13.13 6.72 3.14
N ARG A 58 -12.28 5.72 2.91
CA ARG A 58 -11.79 4.78 3.94
C ARG A 58 -10.43 5.17 4.50
N GLY A 59 -9.97 6.39 4.20
CA GLY A 59 -8.71 6.92 4.72
C GLY A 59 -7.46 6.42 4.01
N VAL A 60 -7.56 5.81 2.82
CA VAL A 60 -6.39 5.48 1.99
C VAL A 60 -6.12 6.62 1.00
N GLY A 61 -4.89 7.10 0.95
CA GLY A 61 -4.43 8.10 -0.01
C GLY A 61 -3.42 7.51 -1.00
N PHE A 62 -3.51 7.93 -2.26
CA PHE A 62 -2.52 7.61 -3.28
C PHE A 62 -1.34 8.59 -3.22
N THR A 63 -0.16 8.09 -3.55
CA THR A 63 1.10 8.87 -3.58
C THR A 63 1.71 8.81 -4.97
N GLY A 64 2.55 9.79 -5.28
CA GLY A 64 3.29 9.87 -6.54
C GLY A 64 3.25 11.27 -7.13
N SER A 65 3.98 11.46 -8.21
CA SER A 65 4.03 12.69 -8.98
C SER A 65 3.78 12.37 -10.45
N VAL A 66 3.03 13.24 -11.13
CA VAL A 66 2.76 13.13 -12.57
C VAL A 66 3.64 14.14 -13.28
N ASP A 67 4.49 13.66 -14.17
CA ASP A 67 5.17 14.53 -15.15
C ASP A 67 4.13 14.98 -16.18
N LEU A 68 3.88 16.29 -16.26
CA LEU A 68 2.86 16.86 -17.15
C LEU A 68 3.29 16.84 -18.64
N ALA A 69 4.59 16.74 -18.93
CA ALA A 69 5.10 16.67 -20.29
C ALA A 69 5.02 15.24 -20.84
N THR A 70 5.32 14.24 -20.02
CA THR A 70 5.35 12.83 -20.45
C THR A 70 4.12 12.03 -20.04
N GLY A 71 3.32 12.54 -19.10
CA GLY A 71 2.24 11.81 -18.45
C GLY A 71 2.72 10.68 -17.52
N LYS A 72 4.05 10.56 -17.31
CA LYS A 72 4.64 9.48 -16.53
C LYS A 72 4.42 9.72 -15.04
N ILE A 73 3.98 8.67 -14.34
CA ILE A 73 3.82 8.69 -12.89
C ILE A 73 5.09 8.12 -12.25
N THR A 74 5.67 8.84 -11.30
CA THR A 74 6.82 8.39 -10.50
C THR A 74 6.47 8.37 -9.03
N GLY A 75 7.06 7.45 -8.27
CA GLY A 75 6.79 7.33 -6.83
C GLY A 75 5.36 6.89 -6.50
N ALA A 76 4.71 6.18 -7.44
CA ALA A 76 3.35 5.72 -7.27
C ALA A 76 3.23 4.79 -6.05
N GLY A 77 2.13 4.87 -5.32
CA GLY A 77 1.91 4.06 -4.14
C GLY A 77 0.59 4.38 -3.46
N ALA A 78 0.33 3.72 -2.34
CA ALA A 78 -0.80 4.03 -1.48
C ALA A 78 -0.44 3.82 -0.01
N ARG A 79 -1.04 4.63 0.85
CA ARG A 79 -0.87 4.60 2.30
C ARG A 79 -2.13 5.02 3.02
N TRP A 80 -2.21 4.71 4.31
CA TRP A 80 -3.16 5.40 5.18
C TRP A 80 -2.94 6.90 5.14
N ARG A 81 -4.00 7.67 5.33
CA ARG A 81 -3.91 9.09 5.57
C ARG A 81 -3.11 9.29 6.85
N ALA A 82 -2.08 10.12 6.77
CA ALA A 82 -1.29 10.52 7.91
C ALA A 82 -1.76 11.89 8.39
N PRO A 83 -1.67 12.19 9.70
CA PRO A 83 -1.80 13.55 10.16
C PRO A 83 -0.68 14.42 9.57
N THR A 84 -0.87 15.73 9.55
CA THR A 84 0.16 16.70 9.12
C THR A 84 1.12 17.06 10.25
N VAL A 85 0.73 16.85 11.51
CA VAL A 85 1.50 17.13 12.72
C VAL A 85 1.42 15.92 13.66
N LEU A 86 2.54 15.54 14.27
CA LEU A 86 2.59 14.50 15.29
C LEU A 86 2.89 15.07 16.68
N PRO A 87 2.18 14.61 17.73
CA PRO A 87 0.96 13.78 17.67
C PRO A 87 -0.23 14.61 17.15
N PRO A 88 -1.22 13.99 16.47
CA PRO A 88 -2.42 14.70 16.05
C PRO A 88 -3.10 15.33 17.27
N GLN A 89 -3.57 16.56 17.12
CA GLN A 89 -4.18 17.34 18.19
C GLN A 89 -5.70 17.39 18.02
N GLY A 90 -6.45 17.32 19.11
CA GLY A 90 -7.89 17.47 19.09
C GLY A 90 -8.65 16.25 18.52
N PRO A 91 -9.94 16.40 18.17
CA PRO A 91 -10.82 15.29 17.81
C PRO A 91 -10.45 14.61 16.48
N GLU A 92 -9.64 15.24 15.64
CA GLU A 92 -9.16 14.66 14.38
C GLU A 92 -8.21 13.47 14.59
N SER A 93 -7.72 13.24 15.82
CA SER A 93 -6.84 12.10 16.12
C SER A 93 -7.50 10.75 15.82
N ASP A 94 -8.82 10.66 15.99
CA ASP A 94 -9.59 9.42 15.83
C ASP A 94 -9.85 9.09 14.34
N ASP A 95 -9.68 10.07 13.45
CA ASP A 95 -9.83 9.90 12.00
C ASP A 95 -8.60 9.24 11.36
N PHE A 96 -7.47 9.16 12.08
CA PHE A 96 -6.23 8.58 11.58
C PHE A 96 -6.05 7.14 12.04
N ARG A 97 -5.96 6.24 11.08
CA ARG A 97 -5.63 4.85 11.35
C ARG A 97 -4.20 4.72 11.87
N THR A 98 -4.08 4.01 12.99
CA THR A 98 -2.80 3.62 13.60
C THR A 98 -2.53 2.15 13.34
N GLU A 99 -1.25 1.81 13.22
CA GLU A 99 -0.77 0.45 13.10
C GLU A 99 0.33 0.22 14.14
N SER A 100 0.45 -1.01 14.63
CA SER A 100 1.47 -1.40 15.61
C SER A 100 2.88 -1.46 15.02
N PHE A 101 2.98 -1.50 13.68
CA PHE A 101 4.24 -1.58 12.94
C PHE A 101 4.24 -0.57 11.80
N GLY A 102 5.39 0.05 11.54
CA GLY A 102 5.56 1.04 10.47
C GLY A 102 5.68 0.43 9.07
N VAL A 103 5.32 -0.84 8.87
CA VAL A 103 5.38 -1.54 7.58
C VAL A 103 4.12 -2.36 7.34
N HIS A 104 3.76 -2.53 6.07
CA HIS A 104 2.63 -3.37 5.68
C HIS A 104 3.05 -4.36 4.60
N PHE A 105 3.55 -5.54 5.00
CA PHE A 105 4.13 -6.51 4.07
C PHE A 105 3.15 -7.05 3.03
N ARG A 106 1.87 -7.19 3.40
CA ARG A 106 0.85 -7.60 2.43
C ARG A 106 0.66 -6.57 1.32
N ALA A 107 0.80 -5.28 1.66
CA ALA A 107 0.71 -4.21 0.68
C ALA A 107 1.94 -4.23 -0.24
N ALA A 108 3.14 -4.41 0.32
CA ALA A 108 4.36 -4.61 -0.46
C ALA A 108 4.25 -5.81 -1.42
N ARG A 109 3.69 -6.93 -0.95
CA ARG A 109 3.44 -8.10 -1.81
C ARG A 109 2.45 -7.80 -2.94
N ALA A 110 1.38 -7.07 -2.64
CA ALA A 110 0.34 -6.72 -3.59
C ALA A 110 0.85 -5.81 -4.72
N TRP A 111 1.83 -4.94 -4.43
CA TRP A 111 2.52 -4.16 -5.45
C TRP A 111 3.06 -5.05 -6.58
N PHE A 112 3.77 -6.11 -6.23
CA PHE A 112 4.37 -7.07 -7.17
C PHE A 112 3.41 -8.14 -7.70
N ASP A 113 2.14 -8.13 -7.26
CA ASP A 113 1.13 -9.17 -7.58
C ASP A 113 1.61 -10.61 -7.30
N LYS A 114 2.44 -10.80 -6.26
CA LYS A 114 3.02 -12.10 -5.91
C LYS A 114 2.16 -12.85 -4.89
N SER A 115 2.19 -14.18 -4.95
CA SER A 115 1.65 -15.02 -3.88
C SER A 115 2.62 -15.12 -2.69
N GLN A 116 2.11 -15.47 -1.50
CA GLN A 116 2.94 -15.70 -0.32
C GLN A 116 3.96 -16.82 -0.55
N ARG A 117 3.60 -17.85 -1.33
CA ARG A 117 4.49 -18.96 -1.69
C ARG A 117 5.71 -18.47 -2.47
N VAL A 118 5.49 -17.63 -3.48
CA VAL A 118 6.58 -17.09 -4.30
C VAL A 118 7.53 -16.23 -3.45
N VAL A 119 6.98 -15.37 -2.59
CA VAL A 119 7.81 -14.55 -1.69
C VAL A 119 8.58 -15.42 -0.68
N ALA A 120 7.96 -16.46 -0.14
CA ALA A 120 8.61 -17.41 0.76
C ALA A 120 9.81 -18.09 0.08
N GLU A 121 9.65 -18.57 -1.15
CA GLU A 121 10.71 -19.16 -1.97
C GLU A 121 11.85 -18.16 -2.22
N GLU A 122 11.55 -16.94 -2.69
CA GLU A 122 12.55 -15.93 -3.01
C GLU A 122 13.29 -15.38 -1.78
N THR A 123 12.64 -15.38 -0.63
CA THR A 123 13.25 -14.92 0.63
C THR A 123 13.88 -16.05 1.43
N ASN A 124 13.70 -17.32 1.04
CA ASN A 124 14.05 -18.49 1.84
C ASN A 124 13.47 -18.40 3.28
N LEU A 125 12.23 -17.95 3.37
CA LEU A 125 11.41 -17.96 4.59
C LEU A 125 10.31 -19.01 4.42
N SER A 126 9.75 -19.51 5.52
CA SER A 126 8.59 -20.39 5.41
C SER A 126 7.34 -19.59 5.02
N GLN A 127 6.39 -20.19 4.29
CA GLN A 127 5.11 -19.53 3.99
C GLN A 127 4.35 -19.16 5.28
N LYS A 128 4.49 -19.96 6.35
CA LYS A 128 3.94 -19.66 7.68
C LYS A 128 4.56 -18.38 8.26
N THR A 129 5.87 -18.18 8.12
CA THR A 129 6.57 -16.95 8.52
C THR A 129 6.03 -15.74 7.76
N ILE A 130 5.83 -15.86 6.44
CA ILE A 130 5.26 -14.76 5.63
C ILE A 130 3.85 -14.41 6.12
N ILE A 131 3.00 -15.40 6.39
CA ILE A 131 1.65 -15.17 6.95
C ILE A 131 1.73 -14.46 8.30
N ALA A 132 2.59 -14.91 9.21
CA ALA A 132 2.77 -14.30 10.52
C ALA A 132 3.23 -12.84 10.42
N LEU A 133 4.18 -12.55 9.54
CA LEU A 133 4.65 -11.19 9.26
C LEU A 133 3.56 -10.30 8.66
N GLU A 134 2.73 -10.82 7.75
CA GLU A 134 1.60 -10.07 7.16
C GLU A 134 0.43 -9.84 8.14
N GLN A 135 0.28 -10.72 9.13
CA GLN A 135 -0.76 -10.64 10.15
C GLN A 135 -0.27 -10.01 11.45
N VAL A 136 0.97 -9.49 11.46
CA VAL A 136 1.50 -8.79 12.64
C VAL A 136 1.50 -9.70 13.89
N SER A 137 1.78 -10.99 13.68
CA SER A 137 1.82 -12.04 14.71
C SER A 137 3.27 -12.35 15.11
N ASP A 138 3.49 -13.30 16.03
CA ASP A 138 4.83 -13.66 16.51
C ASP A 138 5.80 -14.00 15.37
N HIS A 139 6.93 -13.28 15.33
CA HIS A 139 8.00 -13.45 14.36
C HIS A 139 9.34 -13.01 14.97
N SER A 140 10.45 -13.45 14.39
CA SER A 140 11.77 -12.94 14.78
C SER A 140 12.10 -11.62 14.09
N ASN A 141 12.85 -10.75 14.79
CA ASN A 141 13.37 -9.50 14.20
C ASN A 141 14.23 -9.75 12.94
N SER A 142 14.93 -10.88 12.86
CA SER A 142 15.70 -11.28 11.67
C SER A 142 14.82 -11.58 10.47
N GLU A 143 13.70 -12.28 10.65
CA GLU A 143 12.76 -12.58 9.56
C GLU A 143 12.06 -11.30 9.08
N PHE A 144 11.67 -10.43 10.01
CA PHE A 144 11.10 -9.12 9.71
C PHE A 144 12.06 -8.27 8.87
N ARG A 145 13.31 -8.13 9.33
CA ARG A 145 14.33 -7.35 8.62
C ARG A 145 14.58 -7.92 7.22
N ARG A 146 14.73 -9.23 7.12
CA ARG A 146 14.97 -9.92 5.84
C ARG A 146 13.85 -9.66 4.82
N LEU A 147 12.59 -9.76 5.24
CA LEU A 147 11.46 -9.51 4.35
C LEU A 147 11.37 -8.04 3.94
N ARG A 148 11.69 -7.11 4.86
CA ARG A 148 11.76 -5.68 4.56
C ARG A 148 12.84 -5.35 3.53
N GLU A 149 14.07 -5.83 3.76
CA GLU A 149 15.23 -5.63 2.87
C GLU A 149 14.96 -6.21 1.48
N TYR A 150 14.30 -7.37 1.40
CA TYR A 150 13.89 -7.96 0.13
C TYR A 150 13.03 -7.00 -0.70
N TYR A 151 11.96 -6.44 -0.13
CA TYR A 151 11.10 -5.50 -0.86
C TYR A 151 11.82 -4.18 -1.17
N GLU A 152 12.61 -3.67 -0.23
CA GLU A 152 13.38 -2.44 -0.43
C GLU A 152 14.45 -2.58 -1.53
N SER A 153 15.04 -3.77 -1.68
CA SER A 153 16.00 -4.07 -2.76
C SER A 153 15.35 -4.10 -4.15
N GLN A 154 14.04 -4.38 -4.22
CA GLN A 154 13.25 -4.35 -5.45
C GLN A 154 12.71 -2.96 -5.79
N GLY A 155 13.14 -1.93 -5.05
CA GLY A 155 12.76 -0.54 -5.31
C GLY A 155 11.42 -0.14 -4.70
N LEU A 156 10.94 -0.85 -3.68
CA LEU A 156 9.88 -0.33 -2.81
C LEU A 156 10.45 0.53 -1.67
N GLU A 157 9.59 1.41 -1.18
CA GLU A 157 9.80 2.20 0.02
C GLU A 157 8.57 2.02 0.93
N PHE A 158 8.81 1.66 2.19
CA PHE A 158 7.77 1.61 3.20
C PHE A 158 7.53 3.01 3.74
N LEU A 159 6.27 3.42 3.71
CA LEU A 159 5.83 4.70 4.26
C LEU A 159 5.30 4.44 5.66
N SER A 160 5.76 5.23 6.62
CA SER A 160 5.16 5.35 7.94
C SER A 160 5.70 6.60 8.63
N TRP A 161 4.91 7.14 9.55
CA TRP A 161 5.31 8.23 10.41
C TRP A 161 4.83 7.92 11.82
N GLY A 162 5.73 7.82 12.80
CA GLY A 162 5.34 7.34 14.11
C GLY A 162 6.41 7.50 15.17
N ASP A 163 5.96 7.35 16.42
CA ASP A 163 6.81 7.32 17.60
C ASP A 163 7.17 5.85 17.90
N THR A 164 8.42 5.49 17.59
CA THR A 164 8.95 4.14 17.84
C THR A 164 8.93 3.76 19.32
N SER A 165 8.86 4.72 20.25
CA SER A 165 8.77 4.44 21.68
C SER A 165 7.39 3.94 22.11
N ARG A 166 6.34 4.22 21.33
CA ARG A 166 4.94 3.85 21.63
C ARG A 166 4.39 2.77 20.71
N ASN A 167 5.19 2.27 19.77
CA ASN A 167 4.76 1.35 18.71
C ASN A 167 3.49 1.86 17.99
N LEU A 168 3.43 3.17 17.74
CA LEU A 168 2.28 3.81 17.11
C LEU A 168 2.72 4.45 15.80
N TYR A 169 2.24 3.89 14.70
CA TYR A 169 2.59 4.34 13.36
C TYR A 169 1.34 4.82 12.61
N TYR A 170 1.46 5.99 12.01
CA TYR A 170 0.49 6.60 11.13
C TYR A 170 0.97 6.55 9.68
N GLY A 171 0.05 6.70 8.74
CA GLY A 171 0.42 6.83 7.33
C GLY A 171 1.09 5.59 6.75
N VAL A 172 0.81 4.41 7.33
CA VAL A 172 1.47 3.17 6.92
C VAL A 172 1.05 2.79 5.50
N GLY A 173 2.02 2.45 4.66
CA GLY A 173 1.79 2.09 3.27
C GLY A 173 3.08 1.76 2.53
N VAL A 174 2.98 1.71 1.20
CA VAL A 174 4.14 1.49 0.33
C VAL A 174 4.06 2.35 -0.92
N ARG A 175 5.21 2.73 -1.45
CA ARG A 175 5.35 3.34 -2.77
C ARG A 175 6.56 2.81 -3.50
N GLN A 176 6.56 2.98 -4.82
CA GLN A 176 7.78 2.87 -5.61
C GLN A 176 8.79 3.91 -5.12
N ARG A 177 10.03 3.49 -4.93
CA ARG A 177 11.13 4.40 -4.65
C ARG A 177 11.29 5.33 -5.85
N GLN A 178 11.24 6.63 -5.60
CA GLN A 178 11.58 7.60 -6.64
C GLN A 178 13.08 7.50 -6.92
N PRO A 179 13.52 7.53 -8.21
CA PRO A 179 14.91 7.78 -8.49
C PRO A 179 15.27 9.11 -7.85
N THR A 180 16.19 9.10 -6.89
CA THR A 180 16.78 10.33 -6.36
C THR A 180 17.52 10.96 -7.52
N ASP A 181 17.03 12.08 -8.05
CA ASP A 181 17.84 12.92 -8.93
C ASP A 181 19.13 13.22 -8.18
N GLY A 182 20.25 12.75 -8.74
CA GLY A 182 21.57 12.85 -8.14
C GLY A 182 21.90 14.30 -7.83
N SER A 183 22.42 14.51 -6.61
CA SER A 183 23.05 15.75 -6.17
C SER A 183 24.24 16.15 -7.05
#